data_AF-W6NEI6-F1
#
_entry.id   AF-W6NEI6-F1
#
_cell.length_a   1.000
_cell.length_b   1.000
_cell.length_c   1.000
_cell.angle_alpha   90.00
_cell.angle_beta   90.00
_cell.angle_gamma   90.00
#
_symmetry.space_group_name_H-M   'P 1'
#
loop_
_entity.id
_entity.type
_entity.pdbx_description
1 polymer ?
#
loop_
_entity_poly.entity_id
_entity_poly.type
_entity_poly.pdbx_seq_one_letter_code
_entity_poly.pdbx_strand_id
1 'polypeptide(L)'
;MSKEDNLIESAKKSLIKAVDYDRKEKPNDALRLYMEGIDYLDKAVKMMSIDDNRRSPLYKQIAQYVSRAEQLKDATKVEVGFLEQRRIEANSVGHGYDKIFGRCLDDKLTAVDVQDAYVCAHHQILNFVRFCELVVGNAPNIRCITLRTGMDARNNQLAFDELTRSLEKVNVVLKVEFIPSLHDREIRFNNGWIVKIGRGLDYFKNPGKYVLGASDMNFRQCHETTVDIMRQKK
;
A
#
# COMPACT_ATOMS: atom_id res chain seq x y z
N MET A 1 -21.35 -20.76 19.87
CA MET A 1 -20.08 -21.07 19.18
C MET A 1 -18.95 -20.63 20.07
N SER A 2 -17.94 -21.47 20.26
CA SER A 2 -16.76 -21.08 21.04
C SER A 2 -15.89 -20.08 20.26
N LYS A 3 -14.91 -19.46 20.93
CA LYS A 3 -14.05 -18.45 20.27
C LYS A 3 -13.21 -19.07 19.15
N GLU A 4 -12.75 -20.30 19.36
CA GLU A 4 -12.02 -21.09 18.36
C GLU A 4 -12.91 -21.48 17.18
N ASP A 5 -14.18 -21.84 17.38
CA ASP A 5 -15.11 -22.15 16.28
C ASP A 5 -15.38 -20.93 15.40
N ASN A 6 -15.48 -19.74 15.99
CA ASN A 6 -15.62 -18.49 15.24
C ASN A 6 -14.38 -18.20 14.38
N LEU A 7 -13.18 -18.46 14.89
CA LEU A 7 -11.93 -18.29 14.15
C LEU A 7 -11.81 -19.29 12.99
N ILE A 8 -12.22 -20.55 13.20
CA ILE A 8 -12.25 -21.58 12.15
C ILE A 8 -13.22 -21.19 11.03
N GLU A 9 -14.39 -20.65 11.37
CA GLU A 9 -15.37 -20.21 10.37
C GLU A 9 -14.86 -19.00 9.58
N SER A 10 -14.21 -18.03 10.24
CA SER A 10 -13.52 -16.92 9.56
C SER A 10 -12.42 -17.40 8.64
N ALA A 11 -11.59 -18.35 9.09
CA ALA A 11 -10.54 -18.96 8.28
C ALA A 11 -11.12 -19.62 7.02
N LYS A 12 -12.20 -20.40 7.16
CA LYS A 12 -12.85 -21.08 6.04
C LYS A 12 -13.32 -20.10 4.97
N LYS A 13 -13.93 -18.97 5.36
CA LYS A 13 -14.37 -17.92 4.42
C LYS A 13 -13.19 -17.33 3.64
N SER A 14 -12.07 -17.07 4.30
CA SER A 14 -10.87 -16.54 3.64
C SER A 14 -10.21 -17.58 2.73
N LEU A 15 -10.07 -18.83 3.17
CA LEU A 15 -9.43 -19.91 2.41
C LEU A 15 -10.23 -20.33 1.17
N ILE A 16 -11.57 -20.35 1.23
CA ILE A 16 -12.40 -20.61 0.05
C ILE A 16 -12.17 -19.54 -1.01
N LYS A 17 -12.14 -18.26 -0.61
CA LYS A 17 -11.83 -17.17 -1.53
C LYS A 17 -10.39 -17.27 -2.05
N ALA A 18 -9.43 -17.64 -1.20
CA ALA A 18 -8.03 -17.84 -1.60
C ALA A 18 -7.92 -18.86 -2.74
N VAL A 19 -8.58 -20.02 -2.60
CA VAL A 19 -8.60 -21.07 -3.63
C VAL A 19 -9.29 -20.61 -4.92
N ASP A 20 -10.36 -19.83 -4.83
CA ASP A 20 -11.03 -19.25 -6.01
C ASP A 20 -10.10 -18.28 -6.77
N TYR A 21 -9.38 -17.41 -6.05
CA TYR A 21 -8.40 -16.50 -6.66
C TYR A 21 -7.17 -17.24 -7.22
N ASP A 22 -6.73 -18.30 -6.55
CA ASP A 22 -5.63 -19.17 -6.99
C ASP A 22 -5.98 -19.83 -8.33
N ARG A 23 -7.20 -20.38 -8.45
CA ARG A 23 -7.72 -20.95 -9.70
C ARG A 23 -7.91 -19.93 -10.82
N LYS A 24 -8.14 -18.66 -10.47
CA LYS A 24 -8.30 -17.55 -11.43
C LYS A 24 -6.97 -16.91 -11.82
N GLU A 25 -5.84 -17.52 -11.47
CA GLU A 25 -4.49 -17.00 -11.75
C GLU A 25 -4.28 -15.56 -11.22
N LYS A 26 -4.84 -15.27 -10.05
CA LYS A 26 -4.64 -14.00 -9.32
C LYS A 26 -3.77 -14.23 -8.10
N PRO A 27 -2.45 -14.44 -8.29
CA PRO A 27 -1.62 -15.00 -7.24
C PRO A 27 -1.41 -14.06 -6.05
N ASN A 28 -1.44 -12.73 -6.25
CA ASN A 28 -1.37 -11.75 -5.15
C ASN A 28 -2.62 -11.77 -4.26
N ASP A 29 -3.82 -11.81 -4.87
CA ASP A 29 -5.09 -11.89 -4.13
C ASP A 29 -5.22 -13.22 -3.39
N ALA A 30 -4.84 -14.31 -4.06
CA ALA A 30 -4.80 -15.64 -3.48
C ALA A 30 -3.85 -15.70 -2.28
N LEU A 31 -2.61 -15.22 -2.45
CA LEU A 31 -1.59 -15.22 -1.40
C LEU A 31 -2.06 -14.48 -0.15
N ARG A 32 -2.63 -13.27 -0.30
CA ARG A 32 -3.16 -12.48 0.81
C ARG A 32 -4.22 -13.24 1.60
N LEU A 33 -5.17 -13.88 0.91
CA LEU A 33 -6.27 -14.61 1.54
C LEU A 33 -5.82 -15.94 2.14
N TYR A 34 -4.82 -16.61 1.57
CA TYR A 34 -4.18 -17.76 2.19
C TYR A 34 -3.51 -17.35 3.51
N MET A 35 -2.73 -16.26 3.52
CA MET A 35 -2.08 -15.76 4.74
C MET A 35 -3.09 -15.41 5.83
N GLU A 36 -4.17 -14.70 5.47
CA GLU A 36 -5.25 -14.34 6.40
C GLU A 36 -5.95 -15.60 6.97
N GLY A 37 -6.28 -16.56 6.11
CA GLY A 37 -6.91 -17.81 6.53
C GLY A 37 -6.02 -18.67 7.43
N ILE A 38 -4.72 -18.75 7.12
CA ILE A 38 -3.71 -19.45 7.92
C ILE A 38 -3.58 -18.81 9.31
N ASP A 39 -3.54 -17.48 9.40
CA ASP A 39 -3.46 -16.76 10.68
C ASP A 39 -4.68 -17.04 11.57
N TYR A 40 -5.89 -17.06 11.00
CA TYR A 40 -7.09 -17.46 11.76
C TYR A 40 -7.03 -18.92 12.25
N LEU A 41 -6.57 -19.86 11.42
CA LEU A 41 -6.42 -21.25 11.84
C LEU A 41 -5.36 -21.42 12.94
N ASP A 42 -4.21 -20.75 12.81
CA ASP A 42 -3.14 -20.79 13.80
C ASP A 42 -3.61 -20.22 15.15
N LYS A 43 -4.33 -19.10 15.15
CA LYS A 43 -4.96 -18.53 16.35
C LYS A 43 -5.97 -19.49 16.98
N ALA A 44 -6.82 -20.12 16.17
CA ALA A 44 -7.81 -21.09 16.67
C ALA A 44 -7.12 -22.28 17.35
N VAL A 45 -6.10 -22.85 16.70
CA VAL A 45 -5.34 -23.98 17.24
C VAL A 45 -4.60 -23.58 18.51
N LYS A 46 -4.01 -22.38 18.59
CA LYS A 46 -3.35 -21.91 19.83
C LYS A 46 -4.31 -21.74 21.01
N MET A 47 -5.61 -21.53 20.76
CA MET A 47 -6.63 -21.44 21.81
C MET A 47 -7.18 -22.81 22.27
N MET A 48 -6.94 -23.89 21.51
CA MET A 48 -7.41 -25.24 21.85
C MET A 48 -6.51 -25.91 22.89
N SER A 49 -7.09 -26.78 23.73
CA SER A 49 -6.33 -27.66 24.63
C SER A 49 -5.38 -28.57 23.83
N ILE A 50 -4.21 -28.89 24.38
CA ILE A 50 -3.20 -29.74 23.73
C ILE A 50 -3.78 -31.11 23.31
N ASP A 51 -4.71 -31.65 24.09
CA ASP A 51 -5.36 -32.95 23.84
C ASP A 51 -6.57 -32.87 22.90
N ASP A 52 -6.87 -31.69 22.33
CA ASP A 52 -7.98 -31.55 21.40
C ASP A 52 -7.67 -32.26 20.07
N ASN A 53 -8.45 -33.30 19.77
CA ASN A 53 -8.33 -34.15 18.59
C ASN A 53 -8.40 -33.38 17.25
N ARG A 54 -8.96 -32.16 17.24
CA ARG A 54 -9.03 -31.29 16.05
C ARG A 54 -7.69 -30.64 15.71
N ARG A 55 -6.76 -30.54 16.65
CA ARG A 55 -5.47 -29.85 16.45
C ARG A 55 -4.63 -30.49 15.35
N SER A 56 -4.49 -31.82 15.38
CA SER A 56 -3.65 -32.54 14.41
C SER A 56 -4.14 -32.39 12.97
N PRO A 57 -5.44 -32.60 12.67
CA PRO A 57 -6.01 -32.27 11.35
C PRO A 57 -5.81 -30.81 10.93
N LEU A 58 -6.04 -29.86 11.83
CA LEU A 58 -5.89 -28.42 11.54
C LEU A 58 -4.43 -28.06 11.24
N TYR A 59 -3.46 -28.60 11.97
CA TYR A 59 -2.04 -28.38 11.66
C TYR A 59 -1.63 -28.94 10.30
N LYS A 60 -2.14 -30.12 9.92
CA LYS A 60 -1.91 -30.67 8.57
C LYS A 60 -2.46 -29.74 7.49
N GLN A 61 -3.65 -29.19 7.72
CA GLN A 61 -4.29 -28.25 6.79
C GLN A 61 -3.53 -26.92 6.73
N ILE A 62 -3.08 -26.38 7.86
CA ILE A 62 -2.20 -25.20 7.92
C ILE A 62 -0.94 -25.44 7.10
N ALA A 63 -0.25 -26.57 7.30
CA ALA A 63 0.98 -26.88 6.57
C ALA A 63 0.77 -26.94 5.05
N GLN A 64 -0.34 -27.50 4.59
CA GLN A 64 -0.69 -27.53 3.16
C GLN A 64 -0.89 -26.12 2.59
N TYR A 65 -1.64 -25.26 3.30
CA TYR A 65 -1.87 -23.89 2.85
C TYR A 65 -0.61 -23.03 2.93
N VAL A 66 0.25 -23.23 3.94
CA VAL A 66 1.56 -22.57 4.03
C VAL A 66 2.42 -22.95 2.84
N SER A 67 2.52 -24.24 2.53
CA SER A 67 3.29 -24.72 1.36
C SER A 67 2.77 -24.11 0.05
N ARG A 68 1.45 -24.03 -0.14
CA ARG A 68 0.87 -23.38 -1.33
C ARG A 68 1.13 -21.88 -1.36
N ALA A 69 1.02 -21.19 -0.21
CA ALA A 69 1.31 -19.77 -0.09
C ALA A 69 2.78 -19.46 -0.42
N GLU A 70 3.72 -20.32 0.00
CA GLU A 70 5.14 -20.19 -0.35
C GLU A 70 5.39 -20.34 -1.86
N GLN A 71 4.77 -21.33 -2.51
CA GLN A 71 4.85 -21.48 -3.96
C GLN A 71 4.28 -20.26 -4.71
N LEU A 72 3.15 -19.73 -4.26
CA LEU A 72 2.55 -18.52 -4.82
C LEU A 72 3.42 -17.29 -4.56
N LYS A 73 4.09 -17.23 -3.42
CA LYS A 73 5.05 -16.17 -3.09
C LYS A 73 6.23 -16.17 -4.06
N ASP A 74 6.73 -17.34 -4.44
CA ASP A 74 7.78 -17.45 -5.44
C ASP A 74 7.30 -17.07 -6.85
N ALA A 75 6.08 -17.44 -7.23
CA ALA A 75 5.47 -17.03 -8.50
C ALA A 75 5.12 -15.52 -8.56
N THR A 76 5.00 -14.86 -7.40
CA THR A 76 4.77 -13.41 -7.28
C THR A 76 6.05 -12.62 -7.04
N LYS A 77 7.21 -13.30 -6.95
CA LYS A 77 8.51 -12.61 -6.86
C LYS A 77 8.71 -11.80 -8.14
N VAL A 78 8.60 -10.50 -7.96
CA VAL A 78 9.01 -9.51 -8.93
C VAL A 78 10.53 -9.59 -9.04
N GLU A 79 11.06 -9.97 -10.21
CA GLU A 79 12.49 -9.73 -10.47
C GLU A 79 12.71 -8.22 -10.47
N VAL A 80 13.53 -7.74 -9.54
CA VAL A 80 13.86 -6.32 -9.43
C VAL A 80 15.05 -6.05 -10.33
N GLY A 81 14.82 -5.34 -11.44
CA GLY A 81 15.88 -4.92 -12.37
C GLY A 81 16.69 -3.73 -11.85
N PHE A 82 16.16 -2.99 -10.87
CA PHE A 82 16.82 -1.85 -10.24
C PHE A 82 16.32 -1.68 -8.80
N LEU A 83 17.23 -1.47 -7.85
CA LEU A 83 16.93 -1.13 -6.47
C LEU A 83 17.84 0.01 -6.01
N GLU A 84 17.24 1.07 -5.48
CA GLU A 84 17.93 2.17 -4.83
C GLU A 84 17.26 2.42 -3.47
N GLN A 85 18.02 2.26 -2.40
CA GLN A 85 17.59 2.63 -1.06
C GLN A 85 18.20 3.98 -0.68
N ARG A 86 17.37 4.89 -0.16
CA ARG A 86 17.79 6.18 0.36
C ARG A 86 17.36 6.30 1.82
N ARG A 87 18.25 6.81 2.64
CA ARG A 87 17.92 7.25 4.01
C ARG A 87 17.72 8.76 4.00
N ILE A 88 16.58 9.20 4.50
CA ILE A 88 16.31 10.60 4.83
C ILE A 88 16.63 10.76 6.30
N GLU A 89 17.65 11.56 6.60
CA GLU A 89 18.10 11.82 7.96
C GLU A 89 17.14 12.79 8.68
N ALA A 90 17.09 12.74 10.01
CA ALA A 90 16.26 13.66 10.78
C ALA A 90 16.67 15.12 10.52
N ASN A 91 15.68 15.97 10.24
CA ASN A 91 15.83 17.41 9.94
C ASN A 91 16.54 17.73 8.61
N SER A 92 16.87 16.75 7.77
CA SER A 92 17.44 17.05 6.45
C SER A 92 16.39 17.69 5.53
N VAL A 93 16.89 18.40 4.51
CA VAL A 93 16.11 19.08 3.46
C VAL A 93 16.54 18.55 2.09
N GLY A 94 15.87 18.97 1.01
CA GLY A 94 16.18 18.54 -0.35
C GLY A 94 15.53 17.21 -0.72
N HIS A 95 14.46 16.83 -0.03
CA HIS A 95 13.71 15.59 -0.24
C HIS A 95 12.29 15.88 -0.71
N GLY A 96 12.10 16.88 -1.57
CA GLY A 96 10.82 17.10 -2.24
C GLY A 96 10.39 15.88 -3.05
N TYR A 97 9.10 15.78 -3.34
CA TYR A 97 8.56 14.67 -4.11
C TYR A 97 9.20 14.52 -5.49
N ASP A 98 9.65 15.62 -6.12
CA ASP A 98 10.39 15.57 -7.38
C ASP A 98 11.68 14.76 -7.26
N LYS A 99 12.38 14.85 -6.13
CA LYS A 99 13.62 14.11 -5.87
C LYS A 99 13.37 12.62 -5.62
N ILE A 100 12.23 12.28 -5.03
CA ILE A 100 11.88 10.90 -4.72
C ILE A 100 11.26 10.19 -5.93
N PHE A 101 10.27 10.81 -6.57
CA PHE A 101 9.46 10.17 -7.60
C PHE A 101 9.84 10.55 -9.03
N GLY A 102 10.70 11.56 -9.25
CA GLY A 102 10.98 12.07 -10.59
C GLY A 102 11.44 11.01 -11.60
N ARG A 103 12.18 9.98 -11.15
CA ARG A 103 12.61 8.86 -12.02
C ARG A 103 11.47 7.91 -12.41
N CYS A 104 10.37 7.92 -11.66
CA CYS A 104 9.21 7.07 -11.89
C CYS A 104 8.23 7.66 -12.91
N LEU A 105 8.39 8.94 -13.25
CA LEU A 105 7.50 9.71 -14.11
C LEU A 105 8.09 9.77 -15.52
N ASP A 106 7.37 9.21 -16.48
CA ASP A 106 7.72 9.24 -17.89
C ASP A 106 6.44 9.21 -18.75
N ASP A 107 6.60 9.39 -20.06
CA ASP A 107 5.48 9.38 -21.02
C ASP A 107 4.77 8.02 -21.09
N LYS A 108 5.35 6.94 -20.57
CA LYS A 108 4.73 5.60 -20.58
C LYS A 108 3.78 5.40 -19.40
N LEU A 109 3.88 6.24 -18.38
CA LEU A 109 3.05 6.18 -17.20
C LEU A 109 1.61 6.58 -17.52
N THR A 110 0.66 5.66 -17.34
CA THR A 110 -0.77 5.92 -17.56
C THR A 110 -1.63 5.72 -16.31
N ALA A 111 -1.10 5.01 -15.31
CA ALA A 111 -1.78 4.82 -14.03
C ALA A 111 -0.81 4.76 -12.85
N VAL A 112 -1.23 5.34 -11.72
CA VAL A 112 -0.52 5.31 -10.44
C VAL A 112 -1.45 4.79 -9.35
N ASP A 113 -0.90 3.95 -8.48
CA ASP A 113 -1.58 3.32 -7.36
C ASP A 113 -0.85 3.66 -6.06
N VAL A 114 -1.51 4.39 -5.17
CA VAL A 114 -0.96 4.90 -3.92
C VAL A 114 -1.62 4.17 -2.76
N GLN A 115 -0.84 3.44 -1.98
CA GLN A 115 -1.26 2.84 -0.73
C GLN A 115 -0.60 3.59 0.41
N ASP A 116 -1.39 4.32 1.17
CA ASP A 116 -0.93 5.03 2.37
C ASP A 116 -2.08 5.16 3.35
N ALA A 117 -1.99 4.43 4.46
CA ALA A 117 -3.03 4.37 5.49
C ALA A 117 -3.32 5.73 6.16
N TYR A 118 -2.42 6.70 6.02
CA TYR A 118 -2.45 7.95 6.77
C TYR A 118 -2.79 9.16 5.91
N VAL A 119 -3.43 9.01 4.74
CA VAL A 119 -3.97 10.19 4.01
C VAL A 119 -5.32 10.57 4.63
N CYS A 120 -5.30 11.25 5.78
CA CYS A 120 -6.49 11.61 6.55
C CYS A 120 -6.49 13.06 7.05
N ALA A 121 -5.48 13.49 7.81
CA ALA A 121 -5.40 14.85 8.30
C ALA A 121 -5.20 15.86 7.15
N HIS A 122 -5.58 17.13 7.38
CA HIS A 122 -5.51 18.17 6.36
C HIS A 122 -4.13 18.27 5.69
N HIS A 123 -3.03 18.25 6.46
CA HIS A 123 -1.68 18.30 5.89
C HIS A 123 -1.32 17.06 5.07
N GLN A 124 -1.86 15.89 5.43
CA GLN A 124 -1.66 14.62 4.71
C GLN A 124 -2.40 14.62 3.39
N ILE A 125 -3.62 15.17 3.35
CA ILE A 125 -4.36 15.39 2.11
C ILE A 125 -3.61 16.38 1.21
N LEU A 126 -3.10 17.49 1.75
CA LEU A 126 -2.27 18.42 0.97
C LEU A 126 -0.97 17.78 0.45
N ASN A 127 -0.37 16.87 1.23
CA ASN A 127 0.76 16.06 0.77
C ASN A 127 0.37 15.17 -0.40
N PHE A 128 -0.82 14.56 -0.40
CA PHE A 128 -1.34 13.82 -1.55
C PHE A 128 -1.64 14.73 -2.76
N VAL A 129 -2.19 15.93 -2.55
CA VAL A 129 -2.41 16.93 -3.62
C VAL A 129 -1.09 17.27 -4.31
N ARG A 130 -0.04 17.60 -3.56
CA ARG A 130 1.29 17.92 -4.12
C ARG A 130 1.89 16.74 -4.90
N PHE A 131 1.62 15.51 -4.45
CA PHE A 131 2.01 14.32 -5.20
C PHE A 131 1.27 14.24 -6.55
N CYS A 132 -0.05 14.45 -6.55
CA CYS A 132 -0.85 14.50 -7.78
C CYS A 132 -0.38 15.59 -8.74
N GLU A 133 -0.09 16.80 -8.25
CA GLU A 133 0.46 17.90 -9.04
C GLU A 133 1.78 17.51 -9.73
N LEU A 134 2.69 16.86 -8.99
CA LEU A 134 3.94 16.36 -9.56
C LEU A 134 3.70 15.33 -10.66
N VAL A 135 2.81 14.36 -10.42
CA VAL A 135 2.50 13.30 -11.40
C VAL A 135 1.91 13.91 -12.66
N VAL A 136 0.86 14.74 -12.54
CA VAL A 136 0.20 15.38 -13.69
C VAL A 136 1.15 16.28 -14.46
N GLY A 137 2.04 17.00 -13.75
CA GLY A 137 3.02 17.88 -14.40
C GLY A 137 4.15 17.18 -15.15
N ASN A 138 4.44 15.91 -14.84
CA ASN A 138 5.61 15.19 -15.38
C ASN A 138 5.27 13.87 -16.10
N ALA A 139 4.01 13.47 -16.14
CA ALA A 139 3.55 12.27 -16.86
C ALA A 139 2.39 12.63 -17.80
N PRO A 140 2.66 13.03 -19.05
CA PRO A 140 1.65 13.59 -19.96
C PRO A 140 0.53 12.62 -20.33
N ASN A 141 0.77 11.31 -20.19
CA ASN A 141 -0.20 10.26 -20.53
C ASN A 141 -0.92 9.68 -19.31
N ILE A 142 -0.77 10.27 -18.12
CA ILE A 142 -1.49 9.83 -16.92
C ILE A 142 -3.01 9.97 -17.13
N ARG A 143 -3.76 8.91 -16.79
CA ARG A 143 -5.22 8.88 -16.89
C ARG A 143 -5.91 8.48 -15.59
N CYS A 144 -5.23 7.76 -14.71
CA CYS A 144 -5.83 7.24 -13.50
C CYS A 144 -4.86 7.32 -12.31
N ILE A 145 -5.33 7.88 -11.21
CA ILE A 145 -4.66 7.82 -9.91
C ILE A 145 -5.62 7.08 -8.97
N THR A 146 -5.14 6.05 -8.29
CA THR A 146 -5.91 5.33 -7.26
C THR A 146 -5.25 5.57 -5.91
N LEU A 147 -6.00 6.09 -4.95
CA LEU A 147 -5.59 6.23 -3.56
C LEU A 147 -6.31 5.17 -2.73
N ARG A 148 -5.54 4.33 -2.04
CA ARG A 148 -6.02 3.43 -1.00
C ARG A 148 -5.53 3.95 0.35
N THR A 149 -6.46 4.33 1.21
CA THR A 149 -6.16 4.93 2.52
C THR A 149 -6.99 4.29 3.63
N GLY A 150 -6.67 4.60 4.89
CA GLY A 150 -7.35 4.06 6.06
C GLY A 150 -8.82 4.50 6.17
N MET A 151 -9.65 3.73 6.88
CA MET A 151 -11.08 4.01 7.05
C MET A 151 -11.39 5.38 7.66
N ASP A 152 -10.53 5.88 8.54
CA ASP A 152 -10.71 7.20 9.18
C ASP A 152 -10.73 8.35 8.17
N ALA A 153 -10.04 8.18 7.03
CA ALA A 153 -10.01 9.16 5.95
C ALA A 153 -11.39 9.37 5.31
N ARG A 154 -12.34 8.45 5.48
CA ARG A 154 -13.71 8.55 4.95
C ARG A 154 -14.44 9.80 5.45
N ASN A 155 -14.08 10.29 6.64
CA ASN A 155 -14.62 11.53 7.19
C ASN A 155 -14.25 12.76 6.34
N ASN A 156 -13.22 12.66 5.48
CA ASN A 156 -12.77 13.71 4.58
C ASN A 156 -13.27 13.52 3.13
N GLN A 157 -14.36 12.76 2.92
CA GLN A 157 -14.91 12.48 1.58
C GLN A 157 -15.06 13.75 0.72
N LEU A 158 -15.57 14.85 1.29
CA LEU A 158 -15.75 16.11 0.56
C LEU A 158 -14.44 16.69 -0.01
N ALA A 159 -13.33 16.56 0.72
CA ALA A 159 -12.01 17.01 0.27
C ALA A 159 -11.49 16.14 -0.89
N PHE A 160 -11.73 14.82 -0.82
CA PHE A 160 -11.39 13.91 -1.91
C PHE A 160 -12.27 14.11 -3.14
N ASP A 161 -13.55 14.44 -2.97
CA ASP A 161 -14.46 14.74 -4.08
C ASP A 161 -14.06 16.06 -4.77
N GLU A 162 -13.60 17.05 -4.01
CA GLU A 162 -13.04 18.29 -4.56
C GLU A 162 -11.79 18.04 -5.39
N LEU A 163 -10.83 17.25 -4.86
CA LEU A 163 -9.64 16.87 -5.61
C LEU A 163 -9.99 16.05 -6.86
N THR A 164 -10.96 15.14 -6.76
CA THR A 164 -11.46 14.36 -7.91
C THR A 164 -11.95 15.27 -9.03
N ARG A 165 -12.85 16.22 -8.72
CA ARG A 165 -13.33 17.20 -9.70
C ARG A 165 -12.22 18.09 -10.26
N SER A 166 -11.19 18.39 -9.47
CA SER A 166 -10.03 19.16 -9.94
C SER A 166 -9.21 18.39 -10.98
N LEU A 167 -8.93 17.10 -10.71
CA LEU A 167 -8.18 16.22 -11.61
C LEU A 167 -8.96 15.88 -12.89
N GLU A 168 -10.28 15.77 -12.83
CA GLU A 168 -11.12 15.55 -14.01
C GLU A 168 -10.97 16.66 -15.06
N LYS A 169 -10.75 17.93 -14.63
CA LYS A 169 -10.53 19.06 -15.55
C LYS A 169 -9.26 18.92 -16.39
N VAL A 170 -8.31 18.10 -15.94
CA VAL A 170 -7.07 17.77 -16.66
C VAL A 170 -7.09 16.33 -17.20
N ASN A 171 -8.28 15.73 -17.33
CA ASN A 171 -8.52 14.39 -17.88
C ASN A 171 -7.85 13.26 -17.08
N VAL A 172 -7.80 13.39 -15.76
CA VAL A 172 -7.29 12.38 -14.83
C VAL A 172 -8.39 11.94 -13.88
N VAL A 173 -8.66 10.64 -13.84
CA VAL A 173 -9.63 10.06 -12.90
C VAL A 173 -8.92 9.77 -11.58
N LEU A 174 -9.47 10.27 -10.48
CA LEU A 174 -9.08 9.87 -9.13
C LEU A 174 -10.07 8.84 -8.58
N LYS A 175 -9.57 7.70 -8.12
CA LYS A 175 -10.35 6.70 -7.37
C LYS A 175 -9.85 6.68 -5.94
N VAL A 176 -10.75 6.82 -4.98
CA VAL A 176 -10.41 6.75 -3.54
C VAL A 176 -11.10 5.53 -2.93
N GLU A 177 -10.30 4.64 -2.37
CA GLU A 177 -10.73 3.41 -1.71
C GLU A 177 -10.32 3.45 -0.24
N PHE A 178 -11.26 3.12 0.65
CA PHE A 178 -11.03 3.08 2.10
C PHE A 178 -10.87 1.64 2.57
N ILE A 179 -9.73 1.32 3.17
CA ILE A 179 -9.35 -0.04 3.57
C ILE A 179 -9.21 -0.12 5.10
N PRO A 180 -9.96 -1.01 5.78
CA PRO A 180 -9.93 -1.14 7.24
C PRO A 180 -8.57 -1.51 7.85
N SER A 181 -7.79 -2.35 7.16
CA SER A 181 -6.54 -2.92 7.66
C SER A 181 -5.39 -2.69 6.67
N LEU A 182 -5.22 -1.43 6.25
CA LEU A 182 -4.10 -1.02 5.44
C LEU A 182 -2.91 -0.65 6.33
N HIS A 183 -1.76 -1.28 6.09
CA HIS A 183 -0.50 -0.97 6.78
C HIS A 183 0.63 -0.64 5.81
N ASP A 184 0.53 -1.12 4.57
CA ASP A 184 1.57 -0.94 3.57
C ASP A 184 1.61 0.51 3.08
N ARG A 185 2.83 1.04 2.97
CA ARG A 185 3.15 2.36 2.41
C ARG A 185 3.92 2.14 1.12
N GLU A 186 3.18 2.02 0.03
CA GLU A 186 3.70 1.62 -1.27
C GLU A 186 3.01 2.38 -2.38
N ILE A 187 3.79 2.87 -3.33
CA ILE A 187 3.31 3.56 -4.52
C ILE A 187 3.78 2.78 -5.73
N ARG A 188 2.83 2.32 -6.55
CA ARG A 188 3.11 1.57 -7.77
C ARG A 188 2.77 2.41 -8.99
N PHE A 189 3.68 2.38 -9.94
CA PHE A 189 3.56 3.04 -11.23
C PHE A 189 3.43 1.94 -12.29
N ASN A 190 2.44 2.03 -13.18
CA ASN A 190 2.18 0.95 -14.14
C ASN A 190 3.24 0.79 -15.25
N ASN A 191 4.26 1.65 -15.26
CA ASN A 191 5.48 1.52 -16.05
C ASN A 191 6.58 0.67 -15.36
N GLY A 192 6.25 0.04 -14.22
CA GLY A 192 7.09 -0.92 -13.51
C GLY A 192 7.88 -0.35 -12.35
N TRP A 193 7.68 0.92 -11.98
CA TRP A 193 8.31 1.48 -10.77
C TRP A 193 7.46 1.20 -9.52
N ILE A 194 8.14 0.96 -8.40
CA ILE A 194 7.55 0.81 -7.08
C ILE A 194 8.38 1.63 -6.10
N VAL A 195 7.73 2.46 -5.29
CA VAL A 195 8.38 3.25 -4.25
C VAL A 195 7.74 2.91 -2.91
N LYS A 196 8.56 2.48 -1.95
CA LYS A 196 8.14 2.25 -0.55
C LYS A 196 8.77 3.31 0.33
N ILE A 197 7.98 3.92 1.20
CA ILE A 197 8.45 4.97 2.11
C ILE A 197 8.04 4.60 3.51
N GLY A 198 9.02 4.56 4.42
CA GLY A 198 8.80 4.19 5.82
C GLY A 198 7.69 4.98 6.49
N ARG A 199 7.45 6.24 6.12
CA ARG A 199 6.38 7.12 6.64
C ARG A 199 5.27 7.46 5.63
N GLY A 200 5.27 6.83 4.45
CA GLY A 200 4.35 7.18 3.37
C GLY A 200 4.64 8.56 2.80
N LEU A 201 3.61 9.32 2.45
CA LEU A 201 3.72 10.70 1.96
C LEU A 201 3.94 11.71 3.11
N ASP A 202 3.81 11.31 4.37
CA ASP A 202 3.87 12.22 5.54
C ASP A 202 5.23 12.19 6.28
N TYR A 203 6.33 12.33 5.53
CA TYR A 203 7.68 12.43 6.10
C TYR A 203 8.16 13.87 6.34
N PHE A 204 7.35 14.88 6.05
CA PHE A 204 7.74 16.27 6.26
C PHE A 204 7.37 16.78 7.66
N LYS A 205 8.21 17.64 8.24
CA LYS A 205 7.91 18.36 9.48
C LYS A 205 7.07 19.60 9.20
N ASN A 206 6.34 20.07 10.21
CA ASN A 206 5.66 21.36 10.14
C ASN A 206 6.72 22.48 10.05
N PRO A 207 6.73 23.29 8.96
CA PRO A 207 7.71 24.36 8.80
C PRO A 207 7.38 25.61 9.64
N GLY A 208 6.11 25.82 10.06
CA GLY A 208 5.61 27.11 10.52
C GLY A 208 4.99 27.94 9.39
N LYS A 209 4.40 29.09 9.72
CA LYS A 209 3.50 29.83 8.79
C LYS A 209 4.21 30.65 7.71
N TYR A 210 5.29 31.34 8.05
CA TYR A 210 5.96 32.32 7.18
C TYR A 210 7.46 32.10 7.15
N VAL A 211 7.87 30.90 6.76
CA VAL A 211 9.29 30.52 6.69
C VAL A 211 9.65 29.90 5.35
N LEU A 212 10.95 29.85 5.05
CA LEU A 212 11.44 29.05 3.93
C LEU A 212 11.06 27.58 4.13
N GLY A 213 10.57 26.96 3.05
CA GLY A 213 10.01 25.62 3.12
C GLY A 213 8.55 25.58 3.55
N ALA A 214 7.80 26.70 3.62
CA ALA A 214 6.34 26.71 3.78
C ALA A 214 5.55 26.36 2.49
N SER A 215 6.15 26.58 1.33
CA SER A 215 5.56 26.23 0.02
C SER A 215 6.35 25.13 -0.69
N ASP A 216 7.62 25.38 -0.98
CA ASP A 216 8.49 24.41 -1.65
C ASP A 216 9.02 23.38 -0.65
N MET A 217 8.66 22.11 -0.89
CA MET A 217 8.99 20.97 -0.05
C MET A 217 10.49 20.65 -0.04
N ASN A 218 11.26 21.10 -1.04
CA ASN A 218 12.71 20.91 -1.07
C ASN A 218 13.44 21.69 0.02
N PHE A 219 12.83 22.75 0.57
CA PHE A 219 13.39 23.47 1.71
C PHE A 219 12.80 23.04 3.06
N ARG A 220 11.90 22.05 3.08
CA ARG A 220 11.22 21.60 4.30
C ARG A 220 12.02 20.50 4.99
N GLN A 221 12.19 20.65 6.30
CA GLN A 221 12.82 19.63 7.13
C GLN A 221 11.98 18.35 7.15
N CYS A 222 12.66 17.20 7.11
CA CYS A 222 12.02 15.90 7.11
C CYS A 222 12.16 15.18 8.47
N HIS A 223 11.21 14.31 8.77
CA HIS A 223 11.37 13.24 9.73
C HIS A 223 12.29 12.17 9.14
N GLU A 224 13.02 11.47 10.01
CA GLU A 224 13.82 10.33 9.59
C GLU A 224 12.94 9.24 8.97
N THR A 225 13.34 8.74 7.80
CA THR A 225 12.67 7.63 7.12
C THR A 225 13.58 6.97 6.09
N THR A 226 13.26 5.74 5.72
CA THR A 226 13.85 5.06 4.57
C THR A 226 12.92 5.15 3.37
N VAL A 227 13.50 5.23 2.17
CA VAL A 227 12.83 5.22 0.88
C VAL A 227 13.48 4.14 0.01
N ASP A 228 12.70 3.15 -0.42
CA ASP A 228 13.13 2.13 -1.37
C ASP A 228 12.48 2.39 -2.73
N ILE A 229 13.30 2.65 -3.75
CA ILE A 229 12.88 2.86 -5.14
C ILE A 229 13.28 1.63 -5.94
N MET A 230 12.30 0.94 -6.50
CA MET A 230 12.48 -0.32 -7.21
C MET A 230 11.90 -0.22 -8.61
N ARG A 231 12.52 -0.91 -9.57
CA ARG A 231 11.94 -1.16 -10.89
C ARG A 231 11.84 -2.64 -11.15
N GLN A 232 10.66 -3.09 -11.54
CA GLN A 232 10.45 -4.45 -12.01
C GLN A 232 11.21 -4.65 -13.32
N LYS A 233 11.88 -5.79 -13.44
CA LYS A 233 12.47 -6.27 -14.69
C LYS A 233 11.31 -6.73 -15.57
N LYS A 234 11.32 -6.26 -16.82
CA LYS A 234 10.36 -6.71 -17.83
C LYS A 234 10.69 -8.10 -18.32
#